data_AF-A0AAN7KTM2-F1
#
_entry.id   AF-A0AAN7KTM2-F1
#
_cell.length_a   1.000
_cell.length_b   1.000
_cell.length_c   1.000
_cell.angle_alpha   90.00
_cell.angle_beta   90.00
_cell.angle_gamma   90.00
#
_symmetry.space_group_name_H-M   'P 1'
#
loop_
_entity.id
_entity.type
_entity.pdbx_description
1 polymer ?
#
loop_
_entity_poly.entity_id
_entity_poly.type
_entity_poly.pdbx_seq_one_letter_code
_entity_poly.pdbx_strand_id
1 'polypeptide(L)'
;MKILKANDGPLTNFEVLDYLRSRGVSKEVAVTVAASEYKVFQYLVETPAYSQTRENVTNFVRNVKKYDLSKAEVINLINIRPSLPVGIYLMVEKCDARLGETIAEQLAEAVTECLPPPPAQPENQDVQESDALAGGDPEGNDEPDEPEPEAVRENLGDIDEKAEDDNLMGVS
;
A
#
# COMPACT_ATOMS: atom_id res chain seq x y z
N MET A 1 7.96 -21.29 -22.26
CA MET A 1 6.58 -21.00 -21.84
C MET A 1 6.04 -19.90 -22.77
N LYS A 2 4.79 -19.99 -23.25
CA LYS A 2 4.15 -18.92 -24.03
C LYS A 2 2.94 -18.42 -23.25
N ILE A 3 2.79 -17.11 -23.13
CA ILE A 3 1.63 -16.49 -22.46
C ILE A 3 0.47 -16.50 -23.46
N LEU A 4 -0.63 -17.19 -23.11
CA LEU A 4 -1.83 -17.26 -23.97
C LEU A 4 -2.74 -16.04 -23.79
N LYS A 5 -2.86 -15.55 -22.55
CA LYS A 5 -3.60 -14.35 -22.18
C LYS A 5 -2.83 -13.62 -21.09
N ALA A 6 -2.61 -12.32 -21.27
CA ALA A 6 -1.92 -11.50 -20.27
C ALA A 6 -2.79 -11.29 -19.02
N ASN A 7 -4.09 -11.03 -19.20
CA ASN A 7 -5.05 -10.77 -18.13
C ASN A 7 -6.27 -11.68 -18.32
N ASP A 8 -6.40 -12.75 -17.52
CA ASP A 8 -7.54 -13.69 -17.61
C ASP A 8 -8.70 -13.36 -16.66
N GLY A 9 -8.56 -12.30 -15.87
CA GLY A 9 -9.59 -11.79 -14.99
C GLY A 9 -9.02 -11.27 -13.67
N PRO A 10 -9.71 -10.33 -13.02
CA PRO A 10 -9.32 -9.89 -11.68
C PRO A 10 -9.72 -10.93 -10.63
N LEU A 11 -8.93 -11.04 -9.56
CA LEU A 11 -9.24 -11.86 -8.39
C LEU A 11 -9.45 -10.96 -7.17
N THR A 12 -10.34 -11.38 -6.28
CA THR A 12 -10.53 -10.75 -4.97
C THR A 12 -9.48 -11.24 -3.98
N ASN A 13 -9.19 -10.42 -2.96
CA ASN A 13 -8.28 -10.79 -1.88
C ASN A 13 -8.76 -12.07 -1.15
N PHE A 14 -10.08 -12.25 -1.03
CA PHE A 14 -10.69 -13.47 -0.48
C PHE A 14 -10.35 -14.72 -1.31
N GLU A 15 -10.49 -14.67 -2.64
CA GLU A 15 -10.19 -15.83 -3.50
C GLU A 15 -8.71 -16.21 -3.45
N VAL A 16 -7.82 -15.22 -3.40
CA VAL A 16 -6.38 -15.45 -3.23
C VAL A 16 -6.11 -16.11 -1.88
N LEU A 17 -6.75 -15.64 -0.81
CA LEU A 17 -6.61 -16.22 0.51
C LEU A 17 -7.17 -17.66 0.60
N ASP A 18 -8.33 -17.92 0.00
CA ASP A 18 -8.95 -19.25 -0.09
C ASP A 18 -8.03 -20.23 -0.85
N TYR A 19 -7.43 -19.76 -1.95
CA TYR A 19 -6.44 -20.53 -2.69
C TYR A 19 -5.19 -20.86 -1.86
N LEU A 20 -4.64 -19.87 -1.15
CA LEU A 20 -3.46 -20.08 -0.28
C LEU A 20 -3.76 -21.06 0.87
N ARG A 21 -4.96 -20.97 1.47
CA ARG A 21 -5.43 -21.94 2.48
C ARG A 21 -5.52 -23.35 1.88
N SER A 22 -6.03 -23.50 0.66
CA SER A 22 -6.12 -24.81 -0.03
C SER A 22 -4.76 -25.43 -0.34
N ARG A 23 -3.71 -24.60 -0.49
CA ARG A 23 -2.32 -25.02 -0.70
C ARG A 23 -1.61 -25.46 0.59
N GLY A 24 -2.29 -25.37 1.73
CA GLY A 24 -1.76 -25.76 3.04
C GLY A 24 -1.08 -24.63 3.80
N VAL A 25 -1.26 -23.36 3.40
CA VAL A 25 -0.75 -22.21 4.17
C VAL A 25 -1.69 -21.97 5.35
N SER A 26 -1.16 -22.08 6.56
CA SER A 26 -1.85 -21.77 7.80
C SER A 26 -1.00 -20.82 8.65
N LYS A 27 -1.61 -20.20 9.66
CA LYS A 27 -0.93 -19.24 10.56
C LYS A 27 0.33 -19.85 11.23
N GLU A 28 0.34 -21.17 11.41
CA GLU A 28 1.37 -21.92 12.15
C GLU A 28 2.24 -22.82 11.25
N VAL A 29 1.80 -23.12 10.02
CA VAL A 29 2.44 -24.12 9.15
C VAL A 29 2.58 -23.56 7.75
N ALA A 30 3.82 -23.45 7.28
CA ALA A 30 4.20 -23.00 5.94
C ALA A 30 5.13 -24.02 5.24
N VAL A 31 4.93 -25.31 5.49
CA VAL A 31 5.93 -26.36 5.17
C VAL A 31 6.04 -26.65 3.66
N THR A 32 5.05 -26.27 2.85
CA THR A 32 4.98 -26.64 1.42
C THR A 32 4.92 -25.46 0.44
N VAL A 33 5.05 -24.23 0.93
CA VAL A 33 4.74 -23.00 0.16
C VAL A 33 5.95 -22.10 0.02
N ALA A 34 6.00 -21.35 -1.08
CA ALA A 34 7.09 -20.43 -1.35
C ALA A 34 7.07 -19.24 -0.37
N ALA A 35 8.24 -18.66 -0.10
CA ALA A 35 8.34 -17.49 0.79
C ALA A 35 7.49 -16.30 0.31
N SER A 36 7.31 -16.14 -1.00
CA SER A 36 6.41 -15.14 -1.58
C SER A 36 4.94 -15.41 -1.25
N GLU A 37 4.49 -16.66 -1.33
CA GLU A 37 3.11 -17.06 -0.99
C GLU A 37 2.81 -16.84 0.49
N TYR A 38 3.78 -17.14 1.36
CA TYR A 38 3.64 -16.92 2.81
C TYR A 38 3.56 -15.44 3.18
N LYS A 39 4.38 -14.57 2.56
CA LYS A 39 4.30 -13.11 2.77
C LYS A 39 2.95 -12.54 2.33
N VAL A 40 2.42 -12.99 1.19
CA VAL A 40 1.08 -12.59 0.73
C VAL A 40 0.00 -13.07 1.70
N PHE A 41 0.11 -14.30 2.21
CA PHE A 41 -0.81 -14.81 3.22
C PHE A 41 -0.80 -13.96 4.50
N GLN A 42 0.38 -13.62 5.03
CA GLN A 42 0.49 -12.76 6.21
C GLN A 42 -0.23 -11.43 6.03
N TYR A 43 0.01 -10.75 4.90
CA TYR A 43 -0.69 -9.51 4.57
C TYR A 43 -2.21 -9.70 4.52
N LEU A 44 -2.68 -10.73 3.80
CA LEU A 44 -4.11 -10.97 3.62
C LEU A 44 -4.83 -11.34 4.92
N VAL A 45 -4.15 -11.95 5.89
CA VAL A 45 -4.72 -12.28 7.21
C VAL A 45 -5.03 -11.01 8.01
N GLU A 46 -4.30 -9.92 7.80
CA GLU A 46 -4.53 -8.63 8.47
C GLU A 46 -5.62 -7.79 7.79
N THR A 47 -6.05 -8.17 6.59
CA THR A 47 -7.06 -7.45 5.80
C THR A 47 -8.49 -7.95 6.08
N PRO A 48 -9.53 -7.19 5.66
CA PRO A 48 -10.92 -7.64 5.76
C PRO A 48 -11.22 -8.97 5.05
N ALA A 49 -10.35 -9.42 4.13
CA ALA A 49 -10.52 -10.70 3.43
C ALA A 49 -10.47 -11.92 4.36
N TYR A 50 -9.82 -11.81 5.52
CA TYR A 50 -9.66 -12.93 6.46
C TYR A 50 -10.98 -13.41 7.07
N SER A 51 -11.84 -12.48 7.46
CA SER A 51 -13.13 -12.75 8.11
C SER A 51 -14.24 -13.02 7.10
N GLN A 52 -14.04 -12.69 5.82
CA GLN A 52 -15.01 -12.91 4.76
C GLN A 52 -15.22 -14.41 4.47
N THR A 53 -16.45 -14.74 4.07
CA THR A 53 -16.85 -16.07 3.60
C THR A 53 -17.36 -15.99 2.17
N ARG A 54 -17.36 -17.13 1.47
CA ARG A 54 -17.87 -17.22 0.09
C ARG A 54 -19.34 -16.81 -0.02
N GLU A 55 -20.13 -17.10 1.02
CA GLU A 55 -21.54 -16.71 1.11
C GLU A 55 -21.70 -15.19 1.20
N ASN A 56 -20.91 -14.53 2.05
CA ASN A 56 -20.93 -13.07 2.22
C ASN A 56 -20.57 -12.35 0.92
N VAL A 57 -19.52 -12.80 0.23
CA VAL A 57 -19.10 -12.24 -1.06
C VAL A 57 -20.19 -12.44 -2.12
N THR A 58 -20.79 -13.62 -2.19
CA THR A 58 -21.85 -13.92 -3.17
C THR A 58 -23.10 -13.08 -2.92
N ASN A 59 -23.48 -12.92 -1.65
CA ASN A 59 -24.62 -12.09 -1.25
C ASN A 59 -24.35 -10.61 -1.54
N PHE A 60 -23.15 -10.11 -1.25
CA PHE A 60 -22.75 -8.76 -1.58
C PHE A 60 -22.82 -8.49 -3.09
N VAL A 61 -22.23 -9.38 -3.91
CA VAL A 61 -22.28 -9.27 -5.38
C VAL A 61 -23.72 -9.27 -5.90
N ARG A 62 -24.63 -10.03 -5.29
CA ARG A 62 -26.06 -10.00 -5.66
C ARG A 62 -26.71 -8.66 -5.29
N ASN A 63 -26.39 -8.12 -4.12
CA ASN A 63 -26.97 -6.87 -3.62
C ASN A 63 -26.51 -5.65 -4.43
N VAL A 64 -25.25 -5.61 -4.87
CA VAL A 64 -24.70 -4.46 -5.61
C VAL A 64 -25.06 -4.45 -7.09
N LYS A 65 -25.64 -5.53 -7.64
CA LYS A 65 -26.09 -5.57 -9.04
C LYS A 65 -27.13 -4.50 -9.38
N LYS A 66 -27.89 -4.04 -8.39
CA LYS A 66 -28.90 -2.98 -8.58
C LYS A 66 -28.30 -1.59 -8.81
N TYR A 67 -27.01 -1.40 -8.50
CA TYR A 67 -26.32 -0.11 -8.57
C TYR A 67 -25.45 0.06 -9.83
N ASP A 68 -25.47 -0.91 -10.76
CA ASP A 68 -24.68 -0.90 -12.00
C ASP A 68 -23.20 -0.51 -11.80
N LEU A 69 -22.57 -1.15 -10.82
CA LEU A 69 -21.14 -0.97 -10.53
C LEU A 69 -20.29 -1.81 -11.50
N SER A 70 -19.17 -1.24 -11.92
CA SER A 70 -18.16 -1.95 -12.70
C SER A 70 -17.52 -3.06 -11.86
N LYS A 71 -16.96 -4.07 -12.54
CA LYS A 71 -16.30 -5.19 -11.86
C LYS A 71 -15.16 -4.74 -10.95
N ALA A 72 -14.41 -3.71 -11.35
CA ALA A 72 -13.31 -3.16 -10.57
C ALA A 72 -13.82 -2.47 -9.28
N GLU A 73 -14.89 -1.68 -9.40
CA GLU A 73 -15.54 -1.03 -8.25
C GLU A 73 -16.04 -2.08 -7.24
N VAL A 74 -16.71 -3.14 -7.72
CA VAL A 74 -17.20 -4.23 -6.86
C VAL A 74 -16.05 -4.92 -6.13
N ILE A 75 -14.93 -5.20 -6.82
CA ILE A 75 -13.76 -5.84 -6.22
C ILE A 75 -13.10 -4.92 -5.18
N ASN A 76 -12.99 -3.63 -5.46
CA ASN A 76 -12.46 -2.65 -4.51
C ASN A 76 -13.31 -2.57 -3.25
N LEU A 77 -14.63 -2.58 -3.39
CA LEU A 77 -15.56 -2.60 -2.24
C LEU A 77 -15.40 -3.86 -1.39
N ILE A 78 -15.24 -5.04 -2.02
CA ILE A 78 -15.01 -6.30 -1.32
C ILE A 78 -13.66 -6.28 -0.58
N ASN A 79 -12.60 -5.78 -1.23
CA ASN A 79 -11.25 -5.82 -0.68
C ASN A 79 -11.02 -4.82 0.44
N ILE A 80 -11.49 -3.57 0.28
CA ILE A 80 -11.26 -2.48 1.24
C ILE A 80 -12.35 -2.42 2.31
N ARG A 81 -13.57 -2.87 2.00
CA ARG A 81 -14.74 -2.83 2.90
C ARG A 81 -14.92 -1.43 3.52
N PRO A 82 -15.23 -0.39 2.71
CA PRO A 82 -15.45 0.94 3.24
C PRO A 82 -16.68 0.97 4.17
N SER A 83 -16.47 1.39 5.41
CA SER A 83 -17.54 1.55 6.41
C SER A 83 -18.21 2.92 6.33
N LEU A 84 -17.57 3.89 5.67
CA LEU A 84 -18.03 5.27 5.58
C LEU A 84 -18.44 5.61 4.14
N PRO A 85 -19.48 6.46 3.96
CA PRO A 85 -19.90 6.93 2.64
C PRO A 85 -18.76 7.62 1.88
N VAL A 86 -17.90 8.39 2.56
CA VAL A 86 -16.71 9.02 1.95
C VAL A 86 -15.78 8.01 1.29
N GLY A 87 -15.68 6.79 1.83
CA GLY A 87 -14.91 5.72 1.21
C GLY A 87 -15.50 5.26 -0.11
N ILE A 88 -16.83 5.26 -0.25
CA ILE A 88 -17.52 4.91 -1.50
C ILE A 88 -17.21 5.93 -2.61
N TYR A 89 -17.21 7.22 -2.28
CA TYR A 89 -16.88 8.28 -3.23
C TYR A 89 -15.47 8.18 -3.81
N LEU A 90 -14.52 7.63 -3.04
CA LEU A 90 -13.16 7.38 -3.50
C LEU A 90 -13.03 6.15 -4.40
N MET A 91 -13.96 5.19 -4.30
CA MET A 91 -13.90 3.93 -5.04
C MET A 91 -14.70 3.97 -6.34
N VAL A 92 -15.79 4.75 -6.38
CA VAL A 92 -16.72 4.85 -7.50
C VAL A 92 -16.52 6.15 -8.26
N GLU A 93 -16.24 6.06 -9.55
CA GLU A 93 -16.08 7.26 -10.38
C GLU A 93 -17.41 8.00 -10.55
N LYS A 94 -17.37 9.33 -10.36
CA LYS A 94 -18.52 10.25 -10.51
C LYS A 94 -19.73 9.78 -9.69
N CYS A 95 -19.49 9.34 -8.45
CA CYS A 95 -20.52 8.80 -7.56
C CYS A 95 -21.73 9.74 -7.40
N ASP A 96 -21.52 11.06 -7.29
CA ASP A 96 -22.61 12.06 -7.22
C ASP A 96 -23.57 12.00 -8.42
N ALA A 97 -23.01 11.85 -9.63
CA ALA A 97 -23.79 11.88 -10.86
C ALA A 97 -24.47 10.52 -11.17
N ARG A 98 -23.92 9.41 -10.66
CA ARG A 98 -24.40 8.04 -10.95
C ARG A 98 -25.33 7.49 -9.86
N LEU A 99 -24.96 7.69 -8.61
CA LEU A 99 -25.62 7.09 -7.45
C LEU A 99 -26.33 8.16 -6.61
N GLY A 100 -25.75 9.36 -6.53
CA GLY A 100 -26.21 10.39 -5.60
C GLY A 100 -25.92 10.03 -4.15
N GLU A 101 -26.21 10.96 -3.24
CA GLU A 101 -25.79 10.87 -1.84
C GLU A 101 -26.45 9.72 -1.07
N THR A 102 -27.76 9.55 -1.27
CA THR A 102 -28.56 8.55 -0.54
C THR A 102 -28.16 7.12 -0.89
N ILE A 103 -27.75 6.86 -2.14
CA ILE A 103 -27.34 5.52 -2.57
C ILE A 103 -25.92 5.20 -2.07
N ALA A 104 -25.03 6.19 -2.00
CA ALA A 104 -23.69 6.01 -1.43
C ALA A 104 -23.78 5.60 0.06
N GLU A 105 -24.69 6.21 0.81
CA GLU A 105 -24.99 5.82 2.20
C GLU A 105 -25.54 4.39 2.29
N GLN A 106 -26.54 4.05 1.46
CA GLN A 106 -27.09 2.68 1.41
C GLN A 106 -26.05 1.63 1.00
N LEU A 107 -25.09 2.00 0.15
CA LEU A 107 -24.02 1.11 -0.25
C LEU A 107 -23.02 0.89 0.89
N ALA A 108 -22.67 1.94 1.63
CA ALA A 108 -21.83 1.83 2.82
C ALA A 108 -22.50 0.96 3.90
N GLU A 109 -23.81 1.13 4.12
CA GLU A 109 -24.60 0.29 5.02
C GLU A 109 -24.68 -1.17 4.54
N ALA A 110 -24.91 -1.40 3.24
CA ALA A 110 -24.92 -2.75 2.67
C ALA A 110 -23.55 -3.44 2.81
N VAL A 111 -22.44 -2.69 2.72
CA VAL A 111 -21.08 -3.20 2.95
C VAL A 111 -20.91 -3.63 4.40
N THR A 112 -21.36 -2.82 5.36
CA THR A 112 -21.20 -3.15 6.80
C THR A 112 -22.11 -4.30 7.23
N GLU A 113 -23.30 -4.42 6.66
CA GLU A 113 -24.24 -5.51 6.92
C GLU A 113 -23.80 -6.84 6.29
N CYS A 114 -23.36 -6.82 5.03
CA CYS A 114 -23.03 -8.06 4.31
C CYS A 114 -21.61 -8.58 4.60
N LEU A 115 -20.65 -7.69 4.81
CA LEU A 115 -19.24 -8.07 5.00
C LEU A 115 -18.89 -7.99 6.49
N PRO A 116 -18.27 -9.03 7.06
CA PRO A 116 -17.92 -9.06 8.47
C PRO A 116 -16.78 -8.06 8.78
N PRO A 117 -16.67 -7.59 10.04
CA PRO A 117 -15.59 -6.71 10.43
C PRO A 117 -14.23 -7.35 10.15
N PRO A 118 -13.22 -6.56 9.74
CA PRO A 118 -11.85 -7.07 9.69
C PRO A 118 -11.48 -7.63 11.06
N PRO A 119 -10.58 -8.65 11.11
CA PRO A 119 -10.02 -9.08 12.38
C PRO A 119 -9.45 -7.85 13.10
N ALA A 120 -9.71 -7.70 14.40
CA ALA A 120 -9.22 -6.57 15.18
C ALA A 120 -7.71 -6.47 14.98
N GLN A 121 -7.27 -5.42 14.28
CA GLN A 121 -5.86 -5.13 14.19
C GLN A 121 -5.41 -4.75 15.60
N PRO A 122 -4.26 -5.25 16.10
CA PRO A 122 -3.56 -4.52 17.13
C PRO A 122 -3.34 -3.12 16.58
N GLU A 123 -3.84 -2.15 17.31
CA GLU A 123 -3.80 -0.73 17.03
C GLU A 123 -2.37 -0.40 16.59
N ASN A 124 -2.20 -0.02 15.32
CA ASN A 124 -0.92 0.50 14.86
C ASN A 124 -0.70 1.77 15.67
N GLN A 125 0.17 1.69 16.67
CA GLN A 125 0.78 2.87 17.27
C GLN A 125 1.31 3.69 16.10
N ASP A 126 0.82 4.92 16.01
CA ASP A 126 1.43 5.96 15.21
C ASP A 126 2.95 5.80 15.33
N VAL A 127 3.64 5.71 14.19
CA VAL A 127 5.05 6.03 14.13
C VAL A 127 5.16 7.51 14.52
N GLN A 128 5.17 7.75 15.82
CA GLN A 128 5.71 8.95 16.40
C GLN A 128 7.19 8.93 16.04
N GLU A 129 7.54 9.78 15.10
CA GLU A 129 8.87 10.33 14.95
C GLU A 129 9.25 10.93 16.32
N SER A 130 9.87 10.11 17.17
CA SER A 130 10.36 10.55 18.47
C SER A 130 11.66 11.29 18.24
N ASP A 131 11.51 12.59 17.95
CA ASP A 131 12.57 13.57 18.04
C ASP A 131 12.92 13.72 19.53
N ALA A 132 13.91 12.95 19.99
CA ALA A 132 14.40 12.95 21.36
C ALA A 132 15.92 13.12 21.36
N LEU A 133 16.38 14.33 21.05
CA LEU A 133 17.69 14.82 21.48
C LEU A 133 17.49 15.71 22.71
N ALA A 134 17.40 15.05 23.87
CA ALA A 134 17.60 15.72 25.15
C ALA A 134 19.09 16.03 25.30
N GLY A 135 19.40 17.32 25.41
CA GLY A 135 20.74 17.82 25.69
C GLY A 135 21.31 17.24 26.98
N GLY A 136 22.59 16.93 26.93
CA GLY A 136 23.41 16.48 28.04
C GLY A 136 24.82 16.26 27.57
N ASP A 137 25.61 17.33 27.46
CA ASP A 137 27.06 17.23 27.53
C ASP A 137 27.44 16.68 28.93
N PRO A 138 28.43 15.79 29.01
CA PRO A 138 29.73 16.32 29.37
C PRO A 138 30.91 15.71 28.61
N GLU A 139 31.92 16.56 28.49
CA GLU A 139 33.29 16.33 28.02
C GLU A 139 33.94 15.04 28.55
N GLY A 140 34.73 14.40 27.70
CA GLY A 140 35.61 13.30 28.08
C GLY A 140 36.33 12.70 26.87
N ASN A 141 37.43 13.36 26.49
CA ASN A 141 38.46 12.89 25.56
C ASN A 141 38.78 11.38 25.68
N ASP A 142 38.96 10.70 24.55
CA ASP A 142 40.16 9.91 24.21
C ASP A 142 39.91 9.10 22.91
N GLU A 143 40.52 9.54 21.81
CA GLU A 143 40.76 8.74 20.59
C GLU A 143 41.75 7.59 20.90
N PRO A 144 41.68 6.44 20.20
CA PRO A 144 42.46 6.34 18.96
C PRO A 144 41.85 5.47 17.82
N ASP A 145 42.07 5.99 16.61
CA ASP A 145 42.42 5.33 15.34
C ASP A 145 41.63 4.09 14.85
N GLU A 146 40.75 4.33 13.88
CA GLU A 146 40.46 3.36 12.81
C GLU A 146 41.44 3.55 11.64
N PRO A 147 41.89 2.48 10.96
CA PRO A 147 42.31 2.60 9.57
C PRO A 147 41.19 2.12 8.63
N GLU A 148 40.62 3.03 7.84
CA GLU A 148 39.80 2.71 6.67
C GLU A 148 40.69 2.18 5.51
N PRO A 149 40.21 1.21 4.70
CA PRO A 149 40.92 0.75 3.51
C PRO A 149 40.74 1.69 2.31
N GLU A 150 41.85 1.97 1.63
CA GLU A 150 41.98 2.75 0.41
C GLU A 150 41.07 2.27 -0.73
N ALA A 151 40.33 3.19 -1.36
CA ALA A 151 39.73 2.98 -2.67
C ALA A 151 40.10 4.13 -3.61
N VAL A 152 41.05 3.79 -4.49
CA VAL A 152 41.54 4.53 -5.64
C VAL A 152 40.40 5.15 -6.46
N ARG A 153 40.48 6.46 -6.74
CA ARG A 153 39.73 7.09 -7.82
C ARG A 153 40.66 7.89 -8.74
N GLU A 154 40.52 7.57 -10.01
CA GLU A 154 41.25 8.10 -11.16
C GLU A 154 41.01 9.60 -11.40
N ASN A 155 42.01 10.22 -12.02
CA ASN A 155 42.14 11.62 -12.40
C ASN A 155 41.07 12.16 -13.35
N LEU A 156 40.88 13.49 -13.33
CA LEU A 156 40.73 14.45 -14.45
C LEU A 156 40.22 15.75 -13.80
N GLY A 157 41.00 16.83 -13.61
CA GLY A 157 41.90 17.51 -14.53
C GLY A 157 41.35 18.94 -14.71
N ASP A 158 42.04 19.92 -14.11
CA ASP A 158 41.64 21.33 -13.95
C ASP A 158 41.34 22.08 -15.26
N ILE A 159 40.35 22.98 -15.23
CA ILE A 159 40.20 24.06 -16.22
C ILE A 159 40.47 25.38 -15.51
N ASP A 160 41.63 25.96 -15.83
CA ASP A 160 42.09 27.29 -15.43
C ASP A 160 41.52 28.31 -16.43
N GLU A 161 40.86 29.37 -15.96
CA GLU A 161 40.45 30.49 -16.80
C GLU A 161 40.76 31.82 -16.07
N LYS A 162 41.92 32.37 -16.40
CA LYS A 162 42.32 33.73 -16.05
C LYS A 162 42.37 34.61 -17.31
N ALA A 163 41.63 35.70 -17.20
CA ALA A 163 42.05 37.08 -17.44
C ALA A 163 41.74 37.76 -18.79
N GLU A 164 41.51 39.07 -18.61
CA GLU A 164 41.59 40.20 -19.54
C GLU A 164 40.37 40.45 -20.46
N ASP A 165 39.63 41.52 -20.19
CA ASP A 165 39.82 42.72 -21.00
C ASP A 165 39.20 43.99 -20.40
N ASP A 166 39.89 45.09 -20.73
CA ASP A 166 39.77 46.45 -20.25
C ASP A 166 38.52 47.20 -20.75
N ASN A 167 38.05 48.12 -19.90
CA ASN A 167 37.67 49.51 -20.23
C ASN A 167 36.68 49.77 -21.40
N LEU A 168 35.46 50.21 -21.08
CA LEU A 168 35.04 51.56 -21.47
C LEU A 168 33.81 52.08 -20.70
N MET A 169 33.95 53.32 -20.28
CA MET A 169 32.91 54.21 -19.76
C MET A 169 31.69 54.36 -20.68
N GLY A 170 30.55 54.73 -20.07
CA GLY A 170 29.72 55.79 -20.65
C GLY A 170 28.23 55.50 -20.79
N VAL A 171 27.48 56.02 -19.81
CA VAL A 171 26.23 56.78 -19.95
C VAL A 171 25.40 56.71 -21.24
N SER A 172 24.10 56.49 -21.00
CA SER A 172 22.88 56.81 -21.78
C SER A 172 22.43 55.83 -22.85
#